data_AF-A0A8T0VBL0-F1
#
_entry.id   AF-A0A8T0VBL0-F1
#
_cell.length_a   1.000
_cell.length_b   1.000
_cell.length_c   1.000
_cell.angle_alpha   90.00
_cell.angle_beta   90.00
_cell.angle_gamma   90.00
#
_symmetry.space_group_name_H-M   'P 1'
#
loop_
_entity.id
_entity.type
_entity.pdbx_description
1 polymer ?
#
loop_
_entity_poly.entity_id
_entity_poly.type
_entity_poly.pdbx_seq_one_letter_code
_entity_poly.pdbx_strand_id
1 'polypeptide(L)'
;MNHNTVYDGNKFMGSLFMGIAVVNFNGMTELAMTVKRLPTFYKQRELLGLPGWASLCSIFVVNIPMSLMETGLWTCTTYYSIGYAPSPIRFFQQFLVLFAMHQMSTSLYRLIASIGRTQVMVNMLGIQALIAILILGGFVISKDDLRPWLHWGYWASPFTYSLNAVALNEFYDKRWATVFHFENVNTTGEAVLKVRGLINEWHWYWVCVGVLFGFSLIFNLLSIFALEFLNSPKEHHLKVKPRKVQDIEYNDQVCGGWKNPTDGGNLPFQPLSLVFSQISYFVDMPREMRKHGATEERLQLLRDVSGAFRPGVLTALMGVTGAGKTTLLDVLAGRKTGGYIEGTINVEGYPKRQEIFSRISGYCEQTDIHSPYLTVYESLQFSAYLRLPTEVNSHKRDMFVEEVMELIELTDLRNAMVGIPGVTGLSAEQRKRLTIAVELVASPSIIFMDEPTTGLDARAAAIVHSKKDSEHRAHGGLHNSSAKH
;
A
#
# COMPACT_ATOMS: atom_id res chain seq x y z
N MET A 1 30.14 34.81 13.67
CA MET A 1 30.89 34.11 14.73
C MET A 1 32.37 34.15 14.39
N ASN A 2 33.25 34.17 15.38
CA ASN A 2 34.70 34.09 15.15
C ASN A 2 35.10 32.62 14.86
N HIS A 3 36.17 32.39 14.11
CA HIS A 3 36.57 31.03 13.64
C HIS A 3 37.93 30.59 14.21
N ASN A 4 38.38 31.25 15.29
CA ASN A 4 39.74 31.10 15.79
C ASN A 4 39.85 30.20 17.02
N THR A 5 38.71 29.79 17.61
CA THR A 5 38.69 29.04 18.87
C THR A 5 37.89 27.75 18.75
N VAL A 6 38.32 26.73 19.50
CA VAL A 6 37.58 25.46 19.66
C VAL A 6 36.18 25.70 20.26
N TYR A 7 36.04 26.73 21.10
CA TYR A 7 34.75 27.14 21.68
C TYR A 7 33.75 27.60 20.62
N ASP A 8 34.20 28.36 19.61
CA ASP A 8 33.35 28.75 18.49
C ASP A 8 33.02 27.55 17.59
N GLY A 9 33.98 26.64 17.38
CA GLY A 9 33.73 25.38 16.67
C GLY A 9 32.61 24.54 17.31
N ASN A 10 32.53 24.52 18.65
CA ASN A 10 31.45 23.85 19.36
C ASN A 10 30.07 24.46 19.10
N LYS A 11 29.95 25.78 18.88
CA LYS A 11 28.68 26.42 18.52
C LYS A 11 28.20 25.97 17.14
N PHE A 12 29.11 25.96 16.17
CA PHE A 12 28.82 25.44 14.83
C PHE A 12 28.43 23.96 14.88
N MET A 13 29.17 23.13 15.62
CA MET A 13 28.83 21.71 15.79
C MET A 13 27.43 21.51 16.38
N GLY A 14 27.06 22.28 17.41
CA GLY A 14 25.71 22.24 18.00
C GLY A 14 24.62 22.61 17.00
N SER A 15 24.87 23.62 16.16
CA SER A 15 23.93 23.99 15.09
C SER A 15 23.78 22.90 14.03
N LEU A 16 24.88 22.24 13.64
CA LEU A 16 24.88 21.12 12.69
C LEU A 16 24.11 19.92 13.25
N PHE A 17 24.36 19.57 14.51
CA PHE A 17 23.61 18.53 15.23
C PHE A 17 22.11 18.81 15.22
N MET A 18 21.70 20.05 15.56
CA MET A 18 20.29 20.43 15.58
C MET A 18 19.66 20.36 14.18
N GLY A 19 20.39 20.77 13.14
CA GLY A 19 19.93 20.66 11.75
C GLY A 19 19.64 19.22 11.34
N ILE A 20 20.54 18.28 11.69
CA ILE A 20 20.36 16.85 11.42
C ILE A 20 19.19 16.28 12.24
N ALA A 21 19.07 16.67 13.51
CA ALA A 21 18.00 16.21 14.40
C ALA A 21 16.61 16.66 13.92
N VAL A 22 16.45 17.92 13.47
CA VAL A 22 15.19 18.42 12.91
C VAL A 22 14.81 17.65 11.65
N VAL A 23 15.75 17.47 10.72
CA VAL A 23 15.51 16.74 9.48
C VAL A 23 15.15 15.27 9.74
N ASN A 24 15.77 14.64 10.75
CA ASN A 24 15.41 13.29 11.17
C ASN A 24 13.99 13.26 11.75
N PHE A 25 13.67 14.17 12.68
CA PHE A 25 12.35 14.26 13.32
C PHE A 25 11.22 14.45 12.30
N ASN A 26 11.43 15.29 11.28
CA ASN A 26 10.41 15.51 10.26
C ASN A 26 10.08 14.24 9.45
N GLY A 27 11.02 13.31 9.32
CA GLY A 27 10.77 12.00 8.73
C GLY A 27 9.73 11.17 9.50
N MET A 28 9.46 11.47 10.78
CA MET A 28 8.45 10.75 11.58
C MET A 28 7.02 10.93 11.05
N THR A 29 6.76 11.95 10.23
CA THR A 29 5.44 12.16 9.61
C THR A 29 5.00 10.95 8.77
N GLU A 30 5.94 10.19 8.23
CA GLU A 30 5.70 8.96 7.46
C GLU A 30 5.05 7.84 8.30
N LEU A 31 5.22 7.84 9.63
CA LEU A 31 4.59 6.87 10.53
C LEU A 31 3.06 6.91 10.39
N ALA A 32 2.49 8.10 10.55
CA ALA A 32 1.04 8.31 10.50
C ALA A 32 0.48 8.10 9.10
N MET A 33 1.23 8.50 8.06
CA MET A 33 0.82 8.32 6.67
C MET A 33 0.78 6.84 6.27
N THR A 34 1.79 6.06 6.66
CA THR A 34 1.84 4.63 6.34
C THR A 34 0.74 3.84 7.06
N VAL A 35 0.50 4.11 8.35
CA VAL A 35 -0.56 3.42 9.11
C VAL A 35 -1.94 3.66 8.50
N LYS A 36 -2.23 4.88 8.03
CA LYS A 36 -3.50 5.18 7.34
C LYS A 36 -3.64 4.46 6.00
N ARG A 37 -2.54 4.14 5.32
CA ARG A 37 -2.52 3.44 4.02
C ARG A 37 -2.61 1.91 4.15
N LEU A 38 -2.24 1.34 5.31
CA LEU A 38 -2.23 -0.11 5.52
C LEU A 38 -3.54 -0.83 5.14
N PRO A 39 -4.75 -0.35 5.47
CA PRO A 39 -5.98 -1.06 5.12
C PRO A 39 -6.18 -1.19 3.61
N THR A 40 -5.88 -0.14 2.85
CA THR A 40 -5.95 -0.15 1.38
C THR A 40 -4.92 -1.12 0.80
N PHE A 41 -3.70 -1.14 1.35
CA PHE A 41 -2.65 -2.07 0.94
C PHE A 41 -3.06 -3.53 1.14
N TYR A 42 -3.54 -3.90 2.33
CA TYR A 42 -3.97 -5.29 2.60
C TYR A 42 -5.15 -5.69 1.71
N LYS A 43 -6.11 -4.79 1.47
CA LYS A 43 -7.21 -5.03 0.53
C LYS A 43 -6.70 -5.32 -0.89
N GLN A 44 -5.76 -4.52 -1.39
CA GLN A 44 -5.20 -4.72 -2.73
C GLN A 44 -4.39 -6.01 -2.84
N ARG A 45 -3.66 -6.38 -1.77
CA ARG A 45 -2.88 -7.62 -1.69
C ARG A 45 -3.77 -8.86 -1.65
N GLU A 46 -4.80 -8.87 -0.80
CA GLU A 46 -5.74 -9.99 -0.66
C GLU A 46 -6.52 -10.26 -1.96
N LEU A 47 -6.77 -9.22 -2.76
CA LEU A 47 -7.42 -9.32 -4.07
C LEU A 47 -6.45 -9.66 -5.22
N LEU A 48 -5.16 -9.93 -4.93
CA LEU A 48 -4.11 -10.16 -5.92
C LEU A 48 -4.01 -9.04 -6.97
N GLY A 49 -4.39 -7.80 -6.60
CA GLY A 49 -4.47 -6.68 -7.53
C GLY A 49 -3.09 -6.09 -7.86
N LEU A 50 -2.41 -5.55 -6.85
CA LEU A 50 -1.06 -4.98 -7.00
C LEU A 50 -0.09 -5.73 -6.08
N PRO A 51 1.09 -6.14 -6.58
CA PRO A 51 2.10 -6.75 -5.72
C PRO A 51 2.63 -5.70 -4.72
N GLY A 52 2.99 -6.16 -3.51
CA GLY A 52 3.38 -5.29 -2.41
C GLY A 52 4.54 -4.35 -2.76
N TRP A 53 5.55 -4.86 -3.49
CA TRP A 53 6.69 -4.07 -3.95
C TRP A 53 6.27 -2.91 -4.86
N ALA A 54 5.33 -3.10 -5.79
CA ALA A 54 4.92 -2.04 -6.73
C ALA A 54 4.23 -0.88 -5.99
N SER A 55 3.40 -1.20 -4.99
CA SER A 55 2.73 -0.20 -4.18
C SER A 55 3.66 0.59 -3.24
N LEU A 56 4.78 -0.01 -2.80
CA LEU A 56 5.76 0.67 -1.95
C LEU A 56 6.78 1.46 -2.77
N CYS A 57 7.17 0.95 -3.93
CA CYS A 57 8.00 1.69 -4.87
C CYS A 57 7.33 3.00 -5.31
N SER A 58 6.02 3.00 -5.56
CA SER A 58 5.31 4.24 -5.90
C SER A 58 5.34 5.26 -4.76
N ILE A 59 5.16 4.82 -3.51
CA ILE A 59 5.27 5.68 -2.32
C ILE A 59 6.68 6.26 -2.19
N PHE A 60 7.71 5.43 -2.38
CA PHE A 60 9.10 5.87 -2.33
C PHE A 60 9.40 6.94 -3.39
N VAL A 61 8.97 6.73 -4.63
CA VAL A 61 9.17 7.68 -5.74
C VAL A 61 8.47 9.01 -5.46
N VAL A 62 7.22 8.97 -4.96
CA VAL A 62 6.46 10.19 -4.61
C VAL A 62 7.09 10.98 -3.46
N ASN A 63 7.81 10.30 -2.56
CA ASN A 63 8.46 10.95 -1.42
C ASN A 63 9.79 11.65 -1.77
N ILE A 64 10.43 11.33 -2.91
CA ILE A 64 11.69 11.98 -3.32
C ILE A 64 11.52 13.50 -3.53
N PRO A 65 10.55 13.98 -4.34
CA PRO A 65 10.35 15.42 -4.52
C PRO A 65 9.99 16.15 -3.22
N MET A 66 9.16 15.54 -2.37
CA MET A 66 8.76 16.12 -1.09
C MET A 66 9.97 16.30 -0.15
N SER A 67 10.83 15.29 -0.08
CA SER A 67 12.06 15.34 0.70
C SER A 67 13.07 16.37 0.16
N LEU A 68 13.21 16.48 -1.16
CA LEU A 68 14.07 17.50 -1.78
C LEU A 68 13.58 18.92 -1.44
N MET A 69 12.27 19.14 -1.52
CA MET A 69 11.66 20.42 -1.18
C MET A 69 11.87 20.78 0.30
N GLU A 70 11.61 19.84 1.20
CA GLU A 70 11.71 20.08 2.65
C GLU A 70 13.16 20.35 3.09
N THR A 71 14.10 19.49 2.67
CA THR A 71 15.52 19.66 2.99
C THR A 71 16.13 20.86 2.29
N GLY A 72 15.63 21.21 1.10
CA GLY A 72 16.02 22.40 0.35
C GLY A 72 15.62 23.67 1.06
N LEU A 73 14.35 23.78 1.49
CA LEU A 73 13.85 24.91 2.26
C LEU A 73 14.62 25.09 3.57
N TRP A 74 14.87 24.00 4.30
CA TRP A 74 15.65 24.04 5.53
C TRP A 74 17.08 24.53 5.30
N THR A 75 17.78 23.97 4.30
CA THR A 75 19.17 24.33 4.00
C THR A 75 19.27 25.77 3.51
N CYS A 76 18.41 26.21 2.58
CA CYS A 76 18.37 27.59 2.09
C CYS A 76 18.18 28.61 3.22
N THR A 77 17.28 28.31 4.17
CA THR A 77 16.95 29.23 5.27
C THR A 77 18.06 29.27 6.33
N THR A 78 18.63 28.12 6.68
CA THR A 78 19.56 28.02 7.81
C THR A 78 21.02 28.26 7.42
N TYR A 79 21.42 27.92 6.19
CA TYR A 79 22.84 27.84 5.83
C TYR A 79 23.55 29.19 5.90
N TYR A 80 22.99 30.18 5.20
CA TYR A 80 23.53 31.54 5.18
C TYR A 80 23.21 32.32 6.45
N SER A 81 22.08 32.02 7.12
CA SER A 81 21.67 32.68 8.37
C SER A 81 22.59 32.33 9.54
N ILE A 82 23.08 31.09 9.61
CA ILE A 82 24.02 30.65 10.66
C ILE A 82 25.45 31.09 10.33
N GLY A 83 25.77 31.27 9.05
CA GLY A 83 27.08 31.69 8.58
C GLY A 83 28.06 30.55 8.35
N TYR A 84 27.57 29.41 7.84
CA TYR A 84 28.44 28.32 7.37
C TYR A 84 29.32 28.76 6.18
N ALA A 85 30.17 27.86 5.68
CA ALA A 85 31.10 28.16 4.60
C ALA A 85 30.39 28.81 3.40
N PRO A 86 30.79 30.00 2.92
CA PRO A 86 30.07 30.72 1.87
C PRO A 86 30.17 30.07 0.48
N SER A 87 30.84 28.93 0.36
CA SER A 87 31.11 28.26 -0.89
C SER A 87 29.88 27.49 -1.42
N PRO A 88 29.46 27.69 -2.68
CA PRO A 88 28.28 27.03 -3.23
C PRO A 88 28.42 25.50 -3.28
N ILE A 89 29.64 24.97 -3.48
CA ILE A 89 29.86 23.52 -3.48
C ILE A 89 29.56 22.91 -2.09
N ARG A 90 29.93 23.61 -1.01
CA ARG A 90 29.72 23.16 0.37
C ARG A 90 28.26 23.27 0.78
N PHE A 91 27.54 24.24 0.21
CA PHE A 91 26.09 24.31 0.34
C PHE A 91 25.41 23.06 -0.24
N PHE A 92 25.74 22.69 -1.48
CA PHE A 92 25.18 21.49 -2.11
C PHE A 92 25.62 20.20 -1.40
N GLN A 93 26.84 20.15 -0.87
CA GLN A 93 27.33 19.03 -0.08
C GLN A 93 26.57 18.88 1.25
N GLN A 94 26.24 19.97 1.93
CA GLN A 94 25.42 19.92 3.15
C GLN A 94 23.96 19.56 2.83
N PHE A 95 23.40 20.15 1.77
CA PHE A 95 22.07 19.79 1.28
C PHE A 95 21.98 18.29 0.95
N LEU A 96 22.97 17.73 0.25
CA LEU A 96 23.01 16.31 -0.10
C LEU A 96 22.99 15.40 1.13
N VAL A 97 23.74 15.74 2.18
CA VAL A 97 23.76 14.95 3.41
C VAL A 97 22.43 15.05 4.15
N LEU A 98 21.85 16.25 4.26
CA LEU A 98 20.53 16.43 4.89
C LEU A 98 19.43 15.71 4.11
N PHE A 99 19.48 15.73 2.78
CA PHE A 99 18.61 14.95 1.92
C PHE A 99 18.77 13.43 2.16
N ALA A 100 19.99 12.92 2.17
CA ALA A 100 20.27 11.50 2.44
C ALA A 100 19.79 11.08 3.83
N MET A 101 19.98 11.94 4.84
CA MET A 101 19.48 11.72 6.21
C MET A 101 17.95 11.68 6.26
N HIS A 102 17.26 12.56 5.54
CA HIS A 102 15.80 12.56 5.47
C HIS A 102 15.26 11.31 4.76
N GLN A 103 15.89 10.90 3.64
CA GLN A 103 15.54 9.66 2.93
C GLN A 103 15.75 8.42 3.80
N MET A 104 16.83 8.38 4.58
CA MET A 104 17.03 7.33 5.58
C MET A 104 15.93 7.38 6.65
N SER A 105 15.64 8.56 7.20
CA SER A 105 14.63 8.74 8.25
C SER A 105 13.24 8.25 7.82
N THR A 106 12.75 8.71 6.66
CA THR A 106 11.45 8.29 6.13
C THR A 106 11.38 6.79 5.88
N SER A 107 12.45 6.17 5.39
CA SER A 107 12.50 4.71 5.18
C SER A 107 12.48 3.90 6.48
N LEU A 108 13.20 4.35 7.51
CA LEU A 108 13.20 3.74 8.84
C LEU A 108 11.81 3.79 9.46
N TYR A 109 11.17 4.96 9.42
CA TYR A 109 9.84 5.13 9.99
C TYR A 109 8.76 4.39 9.20
N ARG A 110 8.91 4.24 7.87
CA ARG A 110 8.06 3.34 7.07
C ARG A 110 8.20 1.88 7.50
N LEU A 111 9.42 1.43 7.76
CA LEU A 111 9.67 0.08 8.30
C LEU A 111 9.00 -0.11 9.66
N ILE A 112 9.17 0.84 10.59
CA ILE A 112 8.51 0.78 11.91
C ILE A 112 6.98 0.76 11.77
N ALA A 113 6.42 1.58 10.86
CA ALA A 113 4.98 1.60 10.60
C ALA A 113 4.47 0.28 9.99
N SER A 114 5.25 -0.34 9.10
CA SER A 114 4.89 -1.63 8.49
C SER A 114 4.79 -2.75 9.52
N ILE A 115 5.68 -2.75 10.52
CA ILE A 115 5.68 -3.71 11.63
C ILE A 115 4.58 -3.34 12.63
N GLY A 116 4.36 -2.05 12.86
CA GLY A 116 3.70 -1.57 14.06
C GLY A 116 2.16 -1.62 14.08
N ARG A 117 1.50 -1.86 12.94
CA ARG A 117 0.03 -2.16 12.75
C ARG A 117 -1.02 -1.22 13.36
N THR A 118 -0.72 -0.46 14.42
CA THR A 118 -1.60 0.46 15.15
C THR A 118 -0.88 1.78 15.38
N GLN A 119 -1.63 2.89 15.35
CA GLN A 119 -1.02 4.22 15.49
C GLN A 119 -0.26 4.39 16.82
N VAL A 120 -0.80 3.84 17.91
CA VAL A 120 -0.21 3.98 19.26
C VAL A 120 1.14 3.24 19.34
N MET A 121 1.20 1.98 18.88
CA MET A 121 2.43 1.20 18.93
C MET A 121 3.52 1.79 18.04
N VAL A 122 3.15 2.25 16.84
CA VAL A 122 4.08 2.89 15.89
C VAL A 122 4.66 4.18 16.45
N ASN A 123 3.85 5.03 17.10
CA ASN A 123 4.33 6.26 17.72
C ASN A 123 5.32 5.98 18.87
N MET A 124 5.03 4.99 19.71
CA MET A 124 5.92 4.59 20.82
C MET A 124 7.27 4.09 20.28
N LEU A 125 7.26 3.18 19.32
CA LEU A 125 8.48 2.65 18.69
C LEU A 125 9.25 3.74 17.93
N GLY A 126 8.56 4.66 17.26
CA GLY A 126 9.18 5.77 16.55
C GLY A 126 9.95 6.73 17.46
N ILE A 127 9.38 7.09 18.61
CA ILE A 127 10.04 7.94 19.61
C ILE A 127 11.24 7.21 20.25
N GLN A 128 11.10 5.92 20.55
CA GLN A 128 12.21 5.12 21.08
C GLN A 128 13.36 5.02 20.07
N ALA A 129 13.07 4.81 18.79
CA ALA A 129 14.07 4.79 17.73
C ALA A 129 14.77 6.15 17.59
N LEU A 130 14.02 7.26 17.64
CA LEU A 130 14.59 8.62 17.61
C LEU A 130 15.57 8.84 18.76
N ILE A 131 15.18 8.52 19.99
CA ILE A 131 16.03 8.69 21.17
C ILE A 131 17.30 7.83 21.05
N ALA A 132 17.15 6.57 20.63
CA ALA A 132 18.30 5.67 20.43
C ALA A 132 19.28 6.20 19.39
N ILE A 133 18.79 6.72 18.26
CA ILE A 133 19.60 7.29 17.18
C ILE A 133 20.35 8.53 17.64
N LEU A 134 19.72 9.41 18.43
CA LEU A 134 20.34 10.62 18.97
C LEU A 134 21.43 10.31 20.01
N ILE A 135 21.19 9.36 20.91
CA ILE A 135 22.18 8.93 21.91
C ILE A 135 23.41 8.31 21.23
N LEU A 136 23.18 7.45 20.24
CA LEU A 136 24.25 6.74 19.52
C LEU A 136 24.91 7.58 18.41
N GLY A 137 24.43 8.81 18.17
CA GLY A 137 24.86 9.66 17.06
C GLY A 137 26.22 10.35 17.22
N GLY A 138 26.92 10.15 18.34
CA GLY A 138 28.29 10.66 18.55
C GLY A 138 28.42 12.09 19.06
N PHE A 139 27.33 12.88 19.09
CA PHE A 139 27.35 14.24 19.64
C PHE A 139 27.00 14.31 21.13
N VAL A 140 25.97 13.57 21.56
CA VAL A 140 25.52 13.53 22.96
C VAL A 140 26.50 12.73 23.83
N ILE A 141 26.94 11.58 23.31
CA ILE A 141 27.97 10.73 23.92
C ILE A 141 29.05 10.51 22.85
N SER A 142 30.30 10.83 23.18
CA SER A 142 31.44 10.59 22.29
C SER A 142 31.68 9.09 22.10
N LYS A 143 32.24 8.71 20.95
CA LYS A 143 32.65 7.33 20.67
C LYS A 143 33.60 6.77 21.72
N ASP A 144 34.47 7.60 22.27
CA ASP A 144 35.52 7.19 23.20
C ASP A 144 35.00 7.03 24.64
N ASP A 145 33.86 7.64 24.96
CA ASP A 145 33.18 7.52 26.26
C ASP A 145 32.21 6.33 26.32
N LEU A 146 31.92 5.71 25.16
CA LEU A 146 31.07 4.53 25.06
C LEU A 146 31.81 3.30 25.60
N ARG A 147 31.09 2.44 26.33
CA ARG A 147 31.66 1.16 26.78
C ARG A 147 32.03 0.28 25.57
N PRO A 148 33.08 -0.55 25.64
CA PRO A 148 33.56 -1.43 24.56
C PRO A 148 32.45 -2.22 23.84
N TRP A 149 31.47 -2.72 24.58
CA TRP A 149 30.35 -3.51 24.04
C TRP A 149 29.27 -2.68 23.33
N LEU A 150 29.26 -1.34 23.44
CA LEU A 150 28.31 -0.44 22.78
C LEU A 150 28.89 0.20 21.50
N HIS A 151 30.17 0.02 21.18
CA HIS A 151 30.79 0.65 20.01
C HIS A 151 30.15 0.27 18.68
N TRP A 152 29.56 -0.94 18.57
CA TRP A 152 28.84 -1.32 17.35
C TRP A 152 27.60 -0.44 17.13
N GLY A 153 26.97 0.05 18.21
CA GLY A 153 25.80 0.93 18.15
C GLY A 153 26.11 2.28 17.49
N TYR A 154 27.33 2.80 17.70
CA TYR A 154 27.82 4.01 17.02
C TYR A 154 27.86 3.82 15.50
N TRP A 155 28.34 2.67 15.02
CA TRP A 155 28.41 2.33 13.60
C TRP A 155 27.05 1.91 13.02
N ALA A 156 26.14 1.43 13.86
CA ALA A 156 24.77 1.10 13.45
C ALA A 156 23.89 2.35 13.31
N SER A 157 24.22 3.45 14.00
CA SER A 157 23.44 4.68 13.95
C SER A 157 23.70 5.47 12.66
N PRO A 158 22.67 5.72 11.84
CA PRO A 158 22.81 6.56 10.65
C PRO A 158 23.19 8.02 10.98
N PHE A 159 22.80 8.50 12.17
CA PHE A 159 23.07 9.87 12.62
C PHE A 159 24.58 10.14 12.71
N THR A 160 25.37 9.15 13.11
CA THR A 160 26.82 9.21 13.16
C THR A 160 27.43 9.60 11.82
N TYR A 161 26.98 8.98 10.73
CA TYR A 161 27.49 9.25 9.39
C TYR A 161 27.06 10.64 8.90
N SER A 162 25.82 11.04 9.18
CA SER A 162 25.35 12.39 8.86
C SER A 162 26.15 13.45 9.61
N LEU A 163 26.41 13.26 10.91
CA LEU A 163 27.17 14.21 11.72
C LEU A 163 28.62 14.31 11.22
N ASN A 164 29.28 13.19 10.97
CA ASN A 164 30.65 13.17 10.42
C ASN A 164 30.72 13.88 9.06
N ALA A 165 29.79 13.61 8.13
CA ALA A 165 29.82 14.21 6.80
C ALA A 165 29.60 15.73 6.83
N VAL A 166 28.64 16.21 7.63
CA VAL A 166 28.37 17.65 7.75
C VAL A 166 29.49 18.37 8.52
N ALA A 167 30.06 17.73 9.55
CA ALA A 167 31.21 18.26 10.27
C ALA A 167 32.45 18.37 9.37
N LEU A 168 32.77 17.31 8.59
CA LEU A 168 33.85 17.35 7.61
C LEU A 168 33.64 18.47 6.60
N ASN A 169 32.42 18.63 6.08
CA ASN A 169 32.09 19.69 5.12
C ASN A 169 32.28 21.11 5.67
N GLU A 170 32.12 21.35 6.97
CA GLU A 170 32.32 22.67 7.58
C GLU A 170 33.76 22.89 8.05
N PHE A 171 34.35 21.95 8.80
CA PHE A 171 35.65 22.13 9.45
C PHE A 171 36.87 21.98 8.53
N TYR A 172 36.70 21.41 7.34
CA TYR A 172 37.74 21.42 6.30
C TYR A 172 37.80 22.75 5.52
N ASP A 173 37.05 23.78 5.92
CA ASP A 173 37.09 25.08 5.24
C ASP A 173 38.37 25.86 5.58
N LYS A 174 38.83 26.68 4.62
CA LYS A 174 40.03 27.51 4.81
C LYS A 174 39.92 28.43 6.03
N ARG A 175 38.70 28.80 6.46
CA ARG A 175 38.45 29.60 7.67
C ARG A 175 38.90 28.90 8.97
N TRP A 176 38.87 27.56 8.98
CA TRP A 176 39.27 26.72 10.11
C TRP A 176 40.73 26.21 9.99
N ALA A 177 41.50 26.73 9.02
CA ALA A 177 42.91 26.38 8.82
C ALA A 177 43.87 27.25 9.66
N THR A 178 43.39 27.88 10.73
CA THR A 178 44.24 28.63 11.65
C THR A 178 45.16 27.67 12.41
N VAL A 179 46.45 28.04 12.54
CA VAL A 179 47.46 27.18 13.15
C VAL A 179 47.14 27.02 14.64
N PHE A 180 46.87 25.78 15.04
CA PHE A 180 46.58 25.41 16.42
C PHE A 180 47.24 24.08 16.70
N HIS A 181 48.19 24.06 17.65
CA HIS A 181 48.95 22.86 17.98
C HIS A 181 48.26 22.12 19.13
N PHE A 182 47.65 20.99 18.80
CA PHE A 182 47.09 20.04 19.78
C PHE A 182 47.37 18.62 19.29
N GLU A 183 48.09 17.82 20.09
CA GLU A 183 48.38 16.39 19.83
C GLU A 183 48.58 16.01 18.34
N ASN A 184 49.61 16.58 17.70
CA ASN A 184 50.01 16.31 16.30
C ASN A 184 49.05 16.82 15.20
N VAL A 185 48.12 17.72 15.54
CA VAL A 185 47.23 18.38 14.60
C VAL A 185 47.69 19.82 14.36
N ASN A 186 47.60 20.28 13.10
CA ASN A 186 48.12 21.59 12.69
C ASN A 186 47.03 22.66 12.50
N THR A 187 45.75 22.29 12.39
CA THR A 187 44.63 23.20 12.12
C THR A 187 43.57 23.16 13.22
N THR A 188 42.90 24.30 13.48
CA THR A 188 41.78 24.36 14.45
C THR A 188 40.62 23.45 14.07
N GLY A 189 40.31 23.30 12.78
CA GLY A 189 39.24 22.43 12.30
C GLY A 189 39.47 20.95 12.61
N GLU A 190 40.67 20.44 12.32
CA GLU A 190 41.05 19.06 12.66
C GLU A 190 41.08 18.85 14.18
N ALA A 191 41.48 19.86 14.96
CA ALA A 191 41.48 19.78 16.41
C ALA A 191 40.04 19.64 16.97
N VAL A 192 39.07 20.37 16.40
CA VAL A 192 37.64 20.25 16.77
C VAL A 192 37.10 18.85 16.45
N LEU A 193 37.45 18.29 15.29
CA LEU A 193 37.04 16.92 14.91
C LEU A 193 37.65 15.87 15.85
N LYS A 194 38.94 15.98 16.15
CA LYS A 194 39.67 15.03 17.02
C LYS A 194 39.18 15.07 18.47
N VAL A 195 38.95 16.26 19.03
CA VAL A 195 38.41 16.42 20.40
C VAL A 195 37.02 15.80 20.54
N ARG A 196 36.25 15.71 19.46
CA ARG A 196 34.91 15.11 19.43
C ARG A 196 34.91 13.63 19.03
N GLY A 197 36.07 13.01 18.80
CA GLY A 197 36.17 11.62 18.34
C GLY A 197 35.56 11.39 16.95
N LEU A 198 35.47 12.43 16.12
CA LEU A 198 34.94 12.37 14.76
C LEU A 198 36.03 11.96 13.76
N ILE A 199 35.59 11.44 12.62
CA ILE A 199 36.50 11.00 11.56
C ILE A 199 37.13 12.22 10.90
N ASN A 200 38.45 12.18 10.68
CA ASN A 200 39.23 13.33 10.21
C ASN A 200 39.69 13.22 8.74
N GLU A 201 39.23 12.26 7.96
CA GLU A 201 39.70 12.05 6.58
C GLU A 201 38.63 12.44 5.55
N TRP A 202 38.99 13.24 4.53
CA TRP A 202 38.02 13.74 3.53
C TRP A 202 37.31 12.64 2.74
N HIS A 203 37.98 11.52 2.43
CA HIS A 203 37.37 10.40 1.70
C HIS A 203 36.11 9.84 2.40
N TRP A 204 36.05 9.95 3.72
CA TRP A 204 34.91 9.49 4.50
C TRP A 204 33.64 10.31 4.28
N TYR A 205 33.73 11.53 3.73
CA TYR A 205 32.55 12.30 3.35
C TYR A 205 31.66 11.48 2.40
N TRP A 206 32.23 10.97 1.31
CA TRP A 206 31.49 10.19 0.31
C TRP A 206 31.07 8.82 0.84
N VAL A 207 31.89 8.20 1.71
CA VAL A 207 31.52 6.95 2.38
C VAL A 207 30.28 7.16 3.26
N CYS A 208 30.23 8.24 4.04
CA CYS A 208 29.08 8.56 4.87
C CYS A 208 27.81 8.79 4.05
N VAL A 209 27.91 9.54 2.95
CA VAL A 209 26.78 9.74 2.01
C VAL A 209 26.31 8.41 1.43
N GLY A 210 27.23 7.56 0.97
CA GLY A 210 26.92 6.24 0.43
C GLY A 210 26.25 5.32 1.46
N VAL A 211 26.74 5.33 2.70
CA VAL A 211 26.16 4.55 3.82
C VAL A 211 24.74 5.02 4.16
N LEU A 212 24.48 6.34 4.16
CA LEU A 212 23.13 6.87 4.40
C LEU A 212 22.12 6.41 3.34
N PHE A 213 22.49 6.46 2.06
CA PHE A 213 21.66 5.91 0.98
C PHE A 213 21.53 4.38 1.07
N GLY A 214 22.59 3.69 1.48
CA GLY A 214 22.56 2.25 1.76
C GLY A 214 21.54 1.88 2.82
N PHE A 215 21.52 2.60 3.96
CA PHE A 215 20.50 2.43 4.99
C PHE A 215 19.09 2.68 4.45
N SER A 216 18.91 3.74 3.66
CA SER A 216 17.61 4.05 3.05
C SER A 216 17.12 2.91 2.15
N LEU A 217 18.00 2.35 1.31
CA LEU A 217 17.67 1.23 0.43
C LEU A 217 17.34 -0.04 1.25
N ILE A 218 18.15 -0.37 2.26
CA ILE A 218 17.93 -1.53 3.11
C ILE A 218 16.59 -1.44 3.85
N PHE A 219 16.28 -0.29 4.47
CA PHE A 219 15.01 -0.13 5.19
C PHE A 219 13.80 -0.16 4.25
N ASN A 220 13.93 0.37 3.03
CA ASN A 220 12.88 0.23 2.02
C ASN A 220 12.66 -1.24 1.63
N LEU A 221 13.73 -2.00 1.35
CA LEU A 221 13.62 -3.43 1.04
C LEU A 221 13.01 -4.19 2.22
N LEU A 222 13.48 -3.96 3.45
CA LEU A 222 12.92 -4.57 4.64
C LEU A 222 11.45 -4.21 4.85
N SER A 223 11.02 -3.00 4.48
CA SER A 223 9.61 -2.62 4.56
C SER A 223 8.75 -3.37 3.53
N ILE A 224 9.29 -3.65 2.34
CA ILE A 224 8.64 -4.50 1.33
C ILE A 224 8.51 -5.92 1.85
N PHE A 225 9.60 -6.49 2.36
CA PHE A 225 9.58 -7.82 2.99
C PHE A 225 8.61 -7.87 4.17
N ALA A 226 8.60 -6.85 5.03
CA ALA A 226 7.69 -6.79 6.16
C ALA A 226 6.23 -6.82 5.66
N LEU A 227 5.87 -6.01 4.68
CA LEU A 227 4.51 -5.97 4.16
C LEU A 227 4.11 -7.15 3.28
N GLU A 228 5.07 -7.88 2.71
CA GLU A 228 4.80 -9.08 1.92
C GLU A 228 4.62 -10.31 2.82
N PHE A 229 5.46 -10.45 3.85
CA PHE A 229 5.48 -11.63 4.73
C PHE A 229 4.65 -11.48 6.00
N LEU A 230 4.36 -10.26 6.48
CA LEU A 230 3.42 -10.10 7.58
C LEU A 230 1.99 -10.33 7.08
N ASN A 231 1.32 -11.30 7.69
CA ASN A 231 -0.10 -11.58 7.45
C ASN A 231 -0.95 -10.33 7.78
N SER A 232 -2.12 -10.25 7.17
CA SER A 232 -3.11 -9.22 7.49
C SER A 232 -3.38 -9.26 9.01
N PRO A 233 -3.56 -8.13 9.71
CA PRO A 233 -3.91 -8.12 11.14
C PRO A 233 -5.18 -8.94 11.44
N LYS A 234 -5.99 -9.21 10.42
CA LYS A 234 -7.16 -10.07 10.45
C LYS A 234 -6.98 -11.25 9.48
N GLU A 235 -6.18 -12.25 9.84
CA GLU A 235 -6.19 -13.52 9.10
C GLU A 235 -6.23 -14.73 10.04
N HIS A 236 -7.31 -15.48 9.91
CA HIS A 236 -7.37 -16.90 10.23
C HIS A 236 -6.86 -17.64 8.99
N HIS A 237 -6.18 -18.78 9.12
CA HIS A 237 -5.62 -19.52 7.97
C HIS A 237 -6.65 -20.46 7.32
N LEU A 238 -6.67 -20.50 5.98
CA LEU A 238 -7.37 -21.53 5.21
C LEU A 238 -6.52 -22.79 5.11
N LYS A 239 -7.08 -23.94 5.51
CA LYS A 239 -6.58 -25.26 5.11
C LYS A 239 -7.59 -25.90 4.17
N VAL A 240 -7.38 -25.73 2.86
CA VAL A 240 -8.13 -26.47 1.85
C VAL A 240 -7.56 -27.89 1.79
N LYS A 241 -8.37 -28.91 2.11
CA LYS A 241 -8.03 -30.30 1.82
C LYS A 241 -8.49 -30.60 0.39
N PRO A 242 -7.60 -30.76 -0.60
CA PRO A 242 -8.04 -31.25 -1.90
C PRO A 242 -8.53 -32.70 -1.75
N ARG A 243 -9.79 -32.95 -2.09
CA ARG A 243 -10.27 -34.32 -2.30
C ARG A 243 -9.73 -34.75 -3.66
N LYS A 244 -8.96 -35.85 -3.71
CA LYS A 244 -8.54 -36.47 -4.97
C LYS A 244 -9.79 -36.88 -5.74
N VAL A 245 -10.17 -36.10 -6.74
CA VAL A 245 -11.12 -36.52 -7.76
C VAL A 245 -10.35 -37.45 -8.68
N GLN A 246 -10.88 -38.65 -8.93
CA GLN A 246 -10.30 -39.58 -9.90
C GLN A 246 -10.26 -38.89 -11.26
N ASP A 247 -9.08 -38.85 -11.87
CA ASP A 247 -8.86 -38.32 -13.21
C ASP A 247 -9.75 -39.10 -14.19
N ILE A 248 -10.86 -38.49 -14.60
CA ILE A 248 -11.61 -38.95 -15.76
C ILE A 248 -10.87 -38.37 -16.96
N GLU A 249 -10.17 -39.23 -17.71
CA GLU A 249 -9.64 -38.90 -19.03
C GLU A 249 -10.80 -38.38 -19.90
N TYR A 250 -10.81 -37.07 -20.13
CA TYR A 250 -11.76 -36.44 -21.03
C TYR A 250 -11.09 -36.26 -22.38
N ASN A 251 -11.70 -36.85 -23.40
CA ASN A 251 -11.18 -36.92 -24.76
C ASN A 251 -11.19 -35.53 -25.41
N ASP A 252 -10.03 -35.09 -25.91
CA ASP A 252 -9.72 -33.74 -26.36
C ASP A 252 -10.22 -33.46 -27.80
N GLN A 253 -11.49 -33.79 -28.10
CA GLN A 253 -12.02 -33.77 -29.47
C GLN A 253 -13.15 -32.78 -29.76
N VAL A 254 -13.29 -31.71 -28.96
CA VAL A 254 -14.15 -30.57 -29.35
C VAL A 254 -13.37 -29.26 -29.26
N CYS A 255 -12.26 -29.16 -30.00
CA CYS A 255 -11.74 -27.87 -30.44
C CYS A 255 -12.60 -27.35 -31.60
N GLY A 256 -13.78 -26.82 -31.29
CA GLY A 256 -14.53 -25.97 -32.21
C GLY A 256 -13.81 -24.64 -32.37
N GLY A 257 -13.41 -24.31 -33.61
CA GLY A 257 -12.60 -23.15 -33.95
C GLY A 257 -13.11 -21.84 -33.34
N TRP A 258 -12.23 -21.18 -32.60
CA TRP A 258 -12.48 -19.87 -31.99
C TRP A 258 -12.46 -18.79 -33.08
N LYS A 259 -13.65 -18.41 -33.56
CA LYS A 259 -13.82 -17.15 -34.28
C LYS A 259 -13.90 -16.03 -33.24
N ASN A 260 -12.89 -15.15 -33.24
CA ASN A 260 -12.97 -13.86 -32.57
C ASN A 260 -14.23 -13.13 -33.09
N PRO A 261 -15.12 -12.61 -32.22
CA PRO A 261 -16.15 -11.70 -32.68
C PRO A 261 -15.45 -10.39 -33.09
N THR A 262 -15.17 -10.27 -34.38
CA THR A 262 -14.95 -8.99 -35.05
C THR A 262 -16.32 -8.35 -35.28
N ASP A 263 -16.70 -7.41 -34.43
CA ASP A 263 -17.14 -6.06 -34.81
C ASP A 263 -17.88 -5.37 -33.66
N GLY A 264 -17.51 -4.11 -33.40
CA GLY A 264 -18.27 -3.16 -32.60
C GLY A 264 -17.87 -3.09 -31.13
N GLY A 265 -16.86 -2.26 -30.82
CA GLY A 265 -16.72 -1.51 -29.56
C GLY A 265 -16.57 -2.25 -28.21
N ASN A 266 -17.08 -3.46 -28.07
CA ASN A 266 -17.29 -4.12 -26.80
C ASN A 266 -16.03 -4.84 -26.32
N LEU A 267 -15.71 -4.64 -25.04
CA LEU A 267 -14.73 -5.43 -24.32
C LEU A 267 -15.12 -6.92 -24.37
N PRO A 268 -14.15 -7.85 -24.35
CA PRO A 268 -14.44 -9.27 -24.40
C PRO A 268 -15.17 -9.71 -23.12
N PHE A 269 -16.49 -9.76 -23.18
CA PHE A 269 -17.34 -10.30 -22.13
C PHE A 269 -17.69 -11.76 -22.45
N GLN A 270 -17.29 -12.68 -21.57
CA GLN A 270 -17.68 -14.09 -21.65
C GLN A 270 -18.66 -14.42 -20.51
N PRO A 271 -19.89 -14.88 -20.81
CA PRO A 271 -20.81 -15.35 -19.79
C PRO A 271 -20.31 -16.66 -19.19
N LEU A 272 -20.07 -16.68 -17.87
CA LEU A 272 -19.58 -17.87 -17.15
C LEU A 272 -20.61 -18.34 -16.10
N SER A 273 -20.75 -19.66 -15.96
CA SER A 273 -21.54 -20.34 -14.95
C SER A 273 -20.69 -20.71 -13.74
N LEU A 274 -21.30 -20.61 -12.55
CA LEU A 274 -20.68 -21.01 -11.28
C LEU A 274 -21.49 -22.14 -10.66
N VAL A 275 -20.88 -23.29 -10.46
CA VAL A 275 -21.51 -24.46 -9.83
C VAL A 275 -20.77 -24.77 -8.55
N PHE A 276 -21.51 -25.04 -7.49
CA PHE A 276 -20.93 -25.47 -6.23
C PHE A 276 -21.73 -26.64 -5.64
N SER A 277 -21.01 -27.57 -5.04
CA SER A 277 -21.59 -28.79 -4.49
C SER A 277 -21.01 -29.09 -3.13
N GLN A 278 -21.93 -29.33 -2.19
CA GLN A 278 -21.66 -29.81 -0.84
C GLN A 278 -20.72 -28.88 -0.06
N ILE A 279 -20.91 -27.57 -0.19
CA ILE A 279 -20.11 -26.57 0.53
C ILE A 279 -20.42 -26.65 2.02
N SER A 280 -19.38 -26.99 2.79
CA SER A 280 -19.37 -26.84 4.25
C SER A 280 -18.22 -25.95 4.67
N TYR A 281 -18.49 -25.01 5.57
CA TYR A 281 -17.48 -24.05 6.04
C TYR A 281 -17.39 -24.10 7.55
N PHE A 282 -16.17 -24.24 8.04
CA PHE A 282 -15.86 -24.36 9.46
C PHE A 282 -14.88 -23.27 9.89
N VAL A 283 -15.05 -22.76 11.09
CA VAL A 283 -14.13 -21.81 11.73
C VAL A 283 -13.68 -22.38 13.06
N ASP A 284 -12.46 -22.09 13.50
CA ASP A 284 -12.02 -22.48 14.84
C ASP A 284 -12.94 -21.89 15.91
N MET A 285 -13.19 -22.65 16.99
CA MET A 285 -14.15 -22.23 18.01
C MET A 285 -13.74 -20.89 18.65
N PRO A 286 -14.60 -19.85 18.63
CA PRO A 286 -14.31 -18.56 19.25
C PRO A 286 -14.01 -18.71 20.76
N ARG A 287 -13.08 -17.91 21.30
CA ARG A 287 -12.56 -18.07 22.69
C ARG A 287 -13.67 -17.91 23.75
N GLU A 288 -14.64 -17.09 23.41
CA GLU A 288 -15.81 -16.66 24.15
C GLU A 288 -16.82 -17.80 24.23
N MET A 289 -17.02 -18.54 23.15
CA MET A 289 -17.87 -19.75 23.18
C MET A 289 -17.19 -20.92 23.90
N ARG A 290 -15.86 -21.04 23.79
CA ARG A 290 -15.09 -22.01 24.60
C ARG A 290 -15.24 -21.75 26.11
N LYS A 291 -15.24 -20.49 26.54
CA LYS A 291 -15.47 -20.12 27.95
C LYS A 291 -16.88 -20.48 28.44
N HIS A 292 -17.86 -20.57 27.55
CA HIS A 292 -19.24 -20.97 27.86
C HIS A 292 -19.49 -22.49 27.71
N GLY A 293 -18.43 -23.31 27.68
CA GLY A 293 -18.55 -24.77 27.74
C GLY A 293 -18.70 -25.48 26.39
N ALA A 294 -18.42 -24.81 25.27
CA ALA A 294 -18.39 -25.49 23.97
C ALA A 294 -17.25 -26.53 23.89
N THR A 295 -17.61 -27.79 23.66
CA THR A 295 -16.69 -28.94 23.55
C THR A 295 -16.11 -29.13 22.16
N GLU A 296 -16.73 -28.58 21.13
CA GLU A 296 -16.28 -28.72 19.74
C GLU A 296 -15.06 -27.85 19.45
N GLU A 297 -14.10 -28.38 18.68
CA GLU A 297 -12.92 -27.63 18.25
C GLU A 297 -13.23 -26.62 17.14
N ARG A 298 -14.27 -26.88 16.34
CA ARG A 298 -14.62 -26.09 15.15
C ARG A 298 -16.12 -25.83 15.11
N LEU A 299 -16.48 -24.58 14.86
CA LEU A 299 -17.85 -24.16 14.60
C LEU A 299 -18.18 -24.30 13.11
N GLN A 300 -19.21 -25.08 12.79
CA GLN A 300 -19.71 -25.19 11.43
C GLN A 300 -20.71 -24.06 11.13
N LEU A 301 -20.39 -23.22 10.14
CA LEU A 301 -21.21 -22.08 9.73
C LEU A 301 -22.06 -22.36 8.50
N LEU A 302 -21.55 -23.16 7.55
CA LEU A 302 -22.30 -23.61 6.37
C LEU A 302 -22.39 -25.14 6.38
N ARG A 303 -23.57 -25.66 6.06
CA ARG A 303 -23.88 -27.09 6.10
C ARG A 303 -24.36 -27.57 4.74
N ASP A 304 -23.52 -28.31 4.04
CA ASP A 304 -23.83 -29.05 2.81
C ASP A 304 -24.62 -28.24 1.75
N VAL A 305 -24.16 -27.01 1.48
CA VAL A 305 -24.86 -26.10 0.57
C VAL A 305 -24.46 -26.40 -0.87
N SER A 306 -25.44 -26.65 -1.74
CA SER A 306 -25.23 -26.91 -3.17
C SER A 306 -26.09 -25.97 -4.01
N GLY A 307 -25.59 -25.59 -5.19
CA GLY A 307 -26.29 -24.69 -6.08
C GLY A 307 -25.54 -24.42 -7.38
N ALA A 308 -26.23 -23.77 -8.31
CA ALA A 308 -25.66 -23.35 -9.59
C ALA A 308 -26.20 -21.98 -9.97
N PHE A 309 -25.32 -21.11 -10.45
CA PHE A 309 -25.65 -19.81 -11.01
C PHE A 309 -25.43 -19.84 -12.51
N ARG A 310 -26.49 -19.54 -13.24
CA ARG A 310 -26.48 -19.46 -14.70
C ARG A 310 -26.09 -18.05 -15.14
N PRO A 311 -25.32 -17.91 -16.21
CA PRO A 311 -25.05 -16.62 -16.79
C PRO A 311 -26.36 -15.95 -17.24
N GLY A 312 -26.39 -14.61 -17.16
CA GLY A 312 -27.54 -13.80 -17.56
C GLY A 312 -28.75 -13.86 -16.65
N VAL A 313 -28.63 -14.45 -15.45
CA VAL A 313 -29.70 -14.49 -14.45
C VAL A 313 -29.29 -13.70 -13.22
N LEU A 314 -30.12 -12.75 -12.80
CA LEU A 314 -29.99 -12.12 -11.48
C LEU A 314 -30.46 -13.12 -10.42
N THR A 315 -29.53 -13.64 -9.61
CA THR A 315 -29.85 -14.56 -8.52
C THR A 315 -29.77 -13.82 -7.20
N ALA A 316 -30.88 -13.81 -6.45
CA ALA A 316 -30.95 -13.18 -5.12
C ALA A 316 -30.89 -14.24 -4.02
N LEU A 317 -29.89 -14.13 -3.12
CA LEU A 317 -29.80 -14.94 -1.92
C LEU A 317 -30.50 -14.24 -0.77
N MET A 318 -31.71 -14.69 -0.42
CA MET A 318 -32.53 -14.10 0.65
C MET A 318 -32.63 -15.03 1.87
N GLY A 319 -32.68 -14.43 3.05
CA GLY A 319 -32.78 -15.15 4.32
C GLY A 319 -32.61 -14.21 5.51
N VAL A 320 -32.93 -14.69 6.72
CA VAL A 320 -32.81 -13.90 7.96
C VAL A 320 -31.36 -13.47 8.25
N THR A 321 -31.19 -12.40 9.02
CA THR A 321 -29.86 -11.98 9.49
C THR A 321 -29.22 -13.11 10.30
N GLY A 322 -27.94 -13.39 10.05
CA GLY A 322 -27.24 -14.51 10.69
C GLY A 322 -27.40 -15.88 10.01
N ALA A 323 -28.19 -16.00 8.94
CA ALA A 323 -28.35 -17.26 8.19
C ALA A 323 -27.09 -17.70 7.40
N GLY A 324 -25.99 -16.95 7.45
CA GLY A 324 -24.75 -17.29 6.74
C GLY A 324 -24.67 -16.82 5.29
N LYS A 325 -25.52 -15.88 4.85
CA LYS A 325 -25.55 -15.34 3.47
C LYS A 325 -24.22 -14.74 3.04
N THR A 326 -23.72 -13.74 3.78
CA THR A 326 -22.39 -13.13 3.57
C THR A 326 -21.29 -14.18 3.64
N THR A 327 -21.38 -15.14 4.56
CA THR A 327 -20.40 -16.23 4.67
C THR A 327 -20.37 -17.08 3.40
N LEU A 328 -21.52 -17.44 2.84
CA LEU A 328 -21.60 -18.19 1.58
C LEU A 328 -21.05 -17.37 0.41
N LEU A 329 -21.43 -16.09 0.29
CA LEU A 329 -20.91 -15.20 -0.75
C LEU A 329 -19.39 -15.05 -0.66
N ASP A 330 -18.83 -14.88 0.54
CA ASP A 330 -17.38 -14.75 0.74
C ASP A 330 -16.63 -16.04 0.40
N VAL A 331 -17.20 -17.21 0.71
CA VAL A 331 -16.62 -18.52 0.36
C VAL A 331 -16.62 -18.70 -1.17
N LEU A 332 -17.74 -18.40 -1.81
CA LEU A 332 -17.88 -18.49 -3.27
C LEU A 332 -17.00 -17.48 -4.01
N ALA A 333 -16.83 -16.27 -3.48
CA ALA A 333 -15.91 -15.27 -3.99
C ALA A 333 -14.44 -15.60 -3.69
N GLY A 334 -14.18 -16.51 -2.73
CA GLY A 334 -12.84 -16.88 -2.28
C GLY A 334 -12.15 -15.80 -1.46
N ARG A 335 -12.96 -14.98 -0.77
CA ARG A 335 -12.51 -13.90 0.10
C ARG A 335 -12.32 -14.34 1.56
N LYS A 336 -12.88 -15.48 1.97
CA LYS A 336 -12.55 -16.05 3.28
C LYS A 336 -11.14 -16.62 3.23
N THR A 337 -10.16 -15.89 3.76
CA THR A 337 -8.76 -16.33 3.91
C THR A 337 -8.52 -17.24 5.11
N GLY A 338 -9.54 -17.44 5.96
CA GLY A 338 -9.52 -18.36 7.09
C GLY A 338 -10.58 -19.44 7.11
N GLY A 339 -10.38 -20.44 7.96
CA GLY A 339 -11.31 -21.55 8.19
C GLY A 339 -11.03 -22.79 7.34
N TYR A 340 -11.97 -23.71 7.32
CA TYR A 340 -11.89 -24.93 6.52
C TYR A 340 -13.07 -24.96 5.58
N ILE A 341 -12.80 -25.00 4.28
CA ILE A 341 -13.81 -25.15 3.23
C ILE A 341 -13.74 -26.60 2.75
N GLU A 342 -14.88 -27.28 2.82
CA GLU A 342 -15.12 -28.59 2.23
C GLU A 342 -16.17 -28.46 1.13
N GLY A 343 -16.09 -29.31 0.11
CA GLY A 343 -16.95 -29.24 -1.09
C GLY A 343 -16.17 -28.89 -2.36
N THR A 344 -16.89 -28.67 -3.45
CA THR A 344 -16.31 -28.33 -4.76
C THR A 344 -16.96 -27.07 -5.32
N ILE A 345 -16.15 -26.23 -5.96
CA ILE A 345 -16.58 -25.02 -6.66
C ILE A 345 -15.97 -25.06 -8.05
N ASN A 346 -16.82 -25.08 -9.07
CA ASN A 346 -16.44 -25.17 -10.47
C ASN A 346 -16.95 -23.95 -11.24
N VAL A 347 -16.15 -23.45 -12.17
CA VAL A 347 -16.47 -22.37 -13.11
C VAL A 347 -16.40 -22.95 -14.51
N GLU A 348 -17.50 -22.94 -15.27
CA GLU A 348 -17.59 -23.60 -16.59
C GLU A 348 -17.09 -25.06 -16.58
N GLY A 349 -17.37 -25.79 -15.50
CA GLY A 349 -16.95 -27.19 -15.33
C GLY A 349 -15.51 -27.39 -14.83
N TYR A 350 -14.68 -26.35 -14.81
CA TYR A 350 -13.31 -26.42 -14.29
C TYR A 350 -13.24 -26.07 -12.80
N PRO A 351 -12.36 -26.72 -12.01
CA PRO A 351 -12.20 -26.39 -10.60
C PRO A 351 -11.71 -24.95 -10.42
N LYS A 352 -12.33 -24.23 -9.48
CA LYS A 352 -12.03 -22.83 -9.21
C LYS A 352 -10.57 -22.64 -8.76
N ARG A 353 -9.81 -21.88 -9.54
CA ARG A 353 -8.49 -21.34 -9.16
C ARG A 353 -8.62 -19.86 -8.78
N GLN A 354 -8.22 -19.50 -7.57
CA GLN A 354 -8.48 -18.16 -7.02
C GLN A 354 -7.82 -17.03 -7.84
N GLU A 355 -6.62 -17.25 -8.36
CA GLU A 355 -5.85 -16.26 -9.14
C GLU A 355 -6.52 -15.86 -10.46
N ILE A 356 -7.16 -16.82 -11.12
CA ILE A 356 -7.89 -16.59 -12.38
C ILE A 356 -9.27 -16.05 -12.05
N PHE A 357 -9.91 -16.62 -11.03
CA PHE A 357 -11.25 -16.24 -10.60
C PHE A 357 -11.35 -14.76 -10.18
N SER A 358 -10.34 -14.25 -9.45
CA SER A 358 -10.32 -12.85 -9.01
C SER A 358 -10.31 -11.84 -10.16
N ARG A 359 -9.85 -12.24 -11.37
CA ARG A 359 -9.83 -11.38 -12.56
C ARG A 359 -11.17 -11.33 -13.29
N ILE A 360 -11.96 -12.40 -13.19
CA ILE A 360 -13.26 -12.54 -13.88
C ILE A 360 -14.45 -12.27 -12.95
N SER A 361 -14.21 -12.05 -11.64
CA SER A 361 -15.24 -11.77 -10.65
C SER A 361 -15.10 -10.36 -10.06
N GLY A 362 -16.20 -9.62 -9.98
CA GLY A 362 -16.31 -8.38 -9.19
C GLY A 362 -16.99 -8.64 -7.84
N TYR A 363 -16.63 -7.88 -6.81
CA TYR A 363 -17.25 -8.01 -5.48
C TYR A 363 -17.52 -6.65 -4.85
N CYS A 364 -18.78 -6.33 -4.64
CA CYS A 364 -19.21 -5.15 -3.90
C CYS A 364 -19.34 -5.48 -2.41
N GLU A 365 -18.46 -4.91 -1.59
CA GLU A 365 -18.46 -5.08 -0.14
C GLU A 365 -19.63 -4.33 0.54
N GLN A 366 -19.95 -4.74 1.77
CA GLN A 366 -20.90 -4.03 2.62
C GLN A 366 -20.40 -2.61 2.96
N THR A 367 -19.08 -2.45 3.18
CA THR A 367 -18.45 -1.16 3.44
C THR A 367 -17.77 -0.59 2.20
N ASP A 368 -18.09 0.65 1.87
CA ASP A 368 -17.51 1.33 0.71
C ASP A 368 -16.12 1.90 1.05
N ILE A 369 -15.06 1.32 0.48
CA ILE A 369 -13.68 1.75 0.67
C ILE A 369 -13.17 2.38 -0.62
N HIS A 370 -13.00 3.70 -0.62
CA HIS A 370 -12.47 4.48 -1.72
C HIS A 370 -11.42 5.48 -1.24
N SER A 371 -10.55 5.94 -2.13
CA SER A 371 -9.63 7.03 -1.82
C SER A 371 -10.40 8.35 -1.70
N PRO A 372 -10.32 9.07 -0.56
CA PRO A 372 -11.11 10.29 -0.36
C PRO A 372 -10.59 11.47 -1.21
N TYR A 373 -9.35 11.38 -1.72
CA TYR A 373 -8.67 12.45 -2.45
C TYR A 373 -8.76 12.29 -3.98
N LEU A 374 -9.48 11.30 -4.48
CA LEU A 374 -9.73 11.14 -5.90
C LEU A 374 -11.11 11.68 -6.27
N THR A 375 -11.25 12.09 -7.51
CA THR A 375 -12.56 12.33 -8.13
C THR A 375 -13.25 11.01 -8.50
N VAL A 376 -14.55 11.06 -8.76
CA VAL A 376 -15.31 9.91 -9.28
C VAL A 376 -14.68 9.39 -10.57
N TYR A 377 -14.38 10.28 -11.52
CA TYR A 377 -13.76 9.91 -12.79
C TYR A 377 -12.39 9.24 -12.60
N GLU A 378 -11.50 9.84 -11.80
CA GLU A 378 -10.18 9.28 -11.52
C GLU A 378 -10.27 7.91 -10.83
N SER A 379 -11.28 7.70 -9.97
CA SER A 379 -11.49 6.42 -9.30
C SER A 379 -11.87 5.31 -10.29
N LEU A 380 -12.75 5.61 -11.24
CA LEU A 380 -13.12 4.67 -12.31
C LEU A 380 -11.96 4.42 -13.26
N GLN A 381 -11.29 5.50 -13.69
CA GLN A 381 -10.15 5.42 -14.58
C GLN A 381 -9.02 4.59 -13.94
N PHE A 382 -8.72 4.79 -12.66
CA PHE A 382 -7.74 3.99 -11.92
C PHE A 382 -8.11 2.50 -11.89
N SER A 383 -9.39 2.17 -11.64
CA SER A 383 -9.87 0.77 -11.69
C SER A 383 -9.73 0.17 -13.08
N ALA A 384 -10.14 0.92 -14.12
CA ALA A 384 -9.97 0.54 -15.51
C ALA A 384 -8.52 0.23 -15.82
N TYR A 385 -7.59 1.12 -15.42
CA TYR A 385 -6.15 1.02 -15.66
C TYR A 385 -5.54 -0.28 -15.13
N LEU A 386 -6.00 -0.73 -13.97
CA LEU A 386 -5.45 -1.91 -13.29
C LEU A 386 -6.10 -3.23 -13.68
N ARG A 387 -7.40 -3.23 -14.02
CA ARG A 387 -8.17 -4.46 -14.20
C ARG A 387 -8.44 -4.82 -15.66
N LEU A 388 -8.48 -3.85 -16.57
CA LEU A 388 -8.70 -4.12 -17.99
C LEU A 388 -7.42 -4.68 -18.66
N PRO A 389 -7.56 -5.56 -19.68
CA PRO A 389 -6.43 -6.13 -20.41
C PRO A 389 -5.55 -5.06 -21.07
N THR A 390 -4.25 -5.36 -21.22
CA THR A 390 -3.26 -4.46 -21.82
C THR A 390 -3.52 -4.15 -23.30
N GLU A 391 -4.31 -4.98 -23.98
CA GLU A 391 -4.66 -4.85 -25.38
C GLU A 391 -5.71 -3.74 -25.62
N VAL A 392 -6.36 -3.26 -24.56
CA VAL A 392 -7.38 -2.20 -24.65
C VAL A 392 -6.69 -0.84 -24.75
N ASN A 393 -6.83 -0.19 -25.90
CA ASN A 393 -6.30 1.16 -26.14
C ASN A 393 -6.88 2.18 -25.14
N SER A 394 -6.09 3.17 -24.70
CA SER A 394 -6.50 4.24 -23.77
C SER A 394 -7.84 4.87 -24.17
N HIS A 395 -8.03 5.20 -25.45
CA HIS A 395 -9.27 5.83 -25.91
C HIS A 395 -10.50 4.92 -25.69
N LYS A 396 -10.37 3.61 -25.92
CA LYS A 396 -11.46 2.65 -25.67
C LYS A 396 -11.75 2.50 -24.18
N ARG A 397 -10.73 2.59 -23.32
CA ARG A 397 -10.91 2.56 -21.87
C ARG A 397 -11.66 3.78 -21.38
N ASP A 398 -11.28 4.96 -21.87
CA ASP A 398 -11.95 6.21 -21.48
C ASP A 398 -13.41 6.21 -21.95
N MET A 399 -13.69 5.74 -23.18
CA MET A 399 -15.07 5.55 -23.66
C MET A 399 -15.86 4.60 -22.75
N PHE A 400 -15.30 3.45 -22.39
CA PHE A 400 -15.95 2.49 -21.52
C PHE A 400 -16.20 3.05 -20.11
N VAL A 401 -15.27 3.84 -19.57
CA VAL A 401 -15.46 4.53 -18.28
C VAL A 401 -16.62 5.52 -18.35
N GLU A 402 -16.74 6.29 -19.43
CA GLU A 402 -17.86 7.21 -19.63
C GLU A 402 -19.20 6.46 -19.77
N GLU A 403 -19.23 5.33 -20.50
CA GLU A 403 -20.42 4.47 -20.60
C GLU A 403 -20.87 3.93 -19.24
N VAL A 404 -19.94 3.45 -18.41
CA VAL A 404 -20.26 2.97 -17.05
C VAL A 404 -20.71 4.12 -16.14
N MET A 405 -20.13 5.30 -16.30
CA MET A 405 -20.52 6.49 -15.54
C MET A 405 -21.96 6.92 -15.88
N GLU A 406 -22.32 6.90 -17.16
CA GLU A 406 -23.68 7.17 -17.64
C GLU A 406 -24.66 6.10 -17.14
N LEU A 407 -24.27 4.82 -17.19
CA LEU A 407 -25.08 3.68 -16.74
C LEU A 407 -25.53 3.82 -15.27
N ILE A 408 -24.68 4.39 -14.43
CA ILE A 408 -24.89 4.50 -12.97
C ILE A 408 -25.33 5.91 -12.56
N GLU A 409 -25.55 6.79 -13.54
CA GLU A 409 -25.94 8.19 -13.34
C GLU A 409 -24.96 8.96 -12.44
N LEU A 410 -23.66 8.75 -12.66
CA LEU A 410 -22.59 9.47 -11.96
C LEU A 410 -21.98 10.61 -12.78
N THR A 411 -22.51 10.87 -13.98
CA THR A 411 -21.99 11.86 -14.94
C THR A 411 -21.95 13.27 -14.34
N ASP A 412 -22.97 13.67 -13.59
CA ASP A 412 -23.02 14.99 -12.93
C ASP A 412 -21.98 15.11 -11.79
N LEU A 413 -21.51 13.98 -11.27
CA LEU A 413 -20.55 13.89 -10.17
C LEU A 413 -19.15 13.54 -10.66
N ARG A 414 -18.89 13.58 -11.97
CA ARG A 414 -17.62 13.20 -12.61
C ARG A 414 -16.39 13.78 -11.90
N ASN A 415 -16.42 15.09 -11.64
CA ASN A 415 -15.33 15.84 -11.01
C ASN A 415 -15.54 16.04 -9.50
N ALA A 416 -16.59 15.44 -8.91
CA ALA A 416 -16.82 15.52 -7.48
C ALA A 416 -15.79 14.67 -6.74
N MET A 417 -15.27 15.22 -5.63
CA MET A 417 -14.36 14.50 -4.75
C MET A 417 -15.11 13.41 -3.99
N VAL A 418 -14.53 12.21 -3.93
CA VAL A 418 -15.09 11.09 -3.18
C VAL A 418 -15.28 11.46 -1.70
N GLY A 419 -14.27 12.09 -1.08
CA GLY A 419 -14.31 12.59 0.29
C GLY A 419 -14.39 11.51 1.38
N ILE A 420 -14.37 11.96 2.63
CA ILE A 420 -14.34 11.10 3.81
C ILE A 420 -15.78 10.69 4.19
N PRO A 421 -16.07 9.39 4.38
CA PRO A 421 -17.41 8.92 4.75
C PRO A 421 -17.98 9.67 5.95
N GLY A 422 -19.17 10.24 5.81
CA GLY A 422 -19.90 10.94 6.87
C GLY A 422 -19.43 12.37 7.16
N VAL A 423 -18.42 12.90 6.45
CA VAL A 423 -17.90 14.26 6.68
C VAL A 423 -17.92 15.10 5.41
N THR A 424 -17.35 14.61 4.30
CA THR A 424 -17.18 15.37 3.07
C THR A 424 -17.35 14.51 1.81
N GLY A 425 -17.63 15.16 0.68
CA GLY A 425 -17.70 14.52 -0.64
C GLY A 425 -19.04 13.86 -0.91
N LEU A 426 -19.00 12.63 -1.44
CA LEU A 426 -20.19 11.91 -1.90
C LEU A 426 -21.10 11.47 -0.75
N SER A 427 -22.40 11.52 -1.02
CA SER A 427 -23.42 10.92 -0.15
C SER A 427 -23.22 9.40 -0.04
N ALA A 428 -23.82 8.77 0.97
CA ALA A 428 -23.74 7.31 1.14
C ALA A 428 -24.26 6.56 -0.10
N GLU A 429 -25.35 7.03 -0.68
CA GLU A 429 -25.93 6.48 -1.91
C GLU A 429 -24.98 6.62 -3.11
N GLN A 430 -24.46 7.82 -3.35
CA GLN A 430 -23.53 8.10 -4.46
C GLN A 430 -22.24 7.29 -4.31
N ARG A 431 -21.78 7.10 -3.07
CA ARG A 431 -20.61 6.27 -2.76
C ARG A 431 -20.87 4.79 -3.05
N LYS A 432 -22.05 4.27 -2.72
CA LYS A 432 -22.44 2.89 -3.07
C LYS A 432 -22.53 2.68 -4.58
N ARG A 433 -23.10 3.65 -5.30
CA ARG A 433 -23.08 3.70 -6.77
C ARG A 433 -21.65 3.67 -7.32
N LEU A 434 -20.74 4.48 -6.76
CA LEU A 434 -19.33 4.46 -7.15
C LEU A 434 -18.67 3.09 -6.88
N THR A 435 -18.98 2.42 -5.75
CA THR A 435 -18.48 1.07 -5.49
C THR A 435 -18.91 0.08 -6.57
N ILE A 436 -20.18 0.13 -6.97
CA ILE A 436 -20.71 -0.72 -8.05
C ILE A 436 -20.03 -0.38 -9.38
N ALA A 437 -19.85 0.92 -9.67
CA ALA A 437 -19.18 1.40 -10.88
C ALA A 437 -17.73 0.92 -10.99
N VAL A 438 -16.95 1.02 -9.91
CA VAL A 438 -15.55 0.58 -9.85
C VAL A 438 -15.42 -0.91 -10.15
N GLU A 439 -16.37 -1.72 -9.71
CA GLU A 439 -16.39 -3.16 -9.99
C GLU A 439 -16.87 -3.48 -11.41
N LEU A 440 -17.84 -2.72 -11.96
CA LEU A 440 -18.34 -2.88 -13.33
C LEU A 440 -17.32 -2.48 -14.40
N VAL A 441 -16.50 -1.47 -14.14
CA VAL A 441 -15.43 -1.02 -15.05
C VAL A 441 -14.38 -2.12 -15.32
N ALA A 442 -14.33 -3.17 -14.50
CA ALA A 442 -13.47 -4.32 -14.75
C ALA A 442 -14.02 -5.29 -15.82
N SER A 443 -15.24 -5.06 -16.33
CA SER A 443 -15.98 -6.00 -17.18
C SER A 443 -15.99 -7.45 -16.63
N PRO A 444 -16.40 -7.67 -15.36
CA PRO A 444 -16.39 -9.00 -14.76
C PRO A 444 -17.50 -9.89 -15.32
N SER A 445 -17.22 -11.19 -15.50
CA SER A 445 -18.21 -12.20 -15.88
C SER A 445 -19.20 -12.53 -14.76
N ILE A 446 -18.75 -12.45 -13.51
CA ILE A 446 -19.54 -12.75 -12.31
C ILE A 446 -19.44 -11.58 -11.34
N ILE A 447 -20.57 -11.06 -10.85
CA ILE A 447 -20.58 -9.98 -9.86
C ILE A 447 -21.29 -10.45 -8.61
N PHE A 448 -20.58 -10.40 -7.49
CA PHE A 448 -21.13 -10.57 -6.15
C PHE A 448 -21.46 -9.20 -5.57
N MET A 449 -22.66 -9.08 -5.01
CA MET A 449 -23.09 -7.86 -4.34
C MET A 449 -23.62 -8.22 -2.96
N ASP A 450 -22.91 -7.80 -1.91
CA ASP A 450 -23.43 -7.92 -0.54
C ASP A 450 -24.17 -6.65 -0.15
N GLU A 451 -25.43 -6.83 0.24
CA GLU A 451 -26.41 -5.76 0.53
C GLU A 451 -26.34 -4.59 -0.46
N PRO A 452 -26.58 -4.81 -1.77
CA PRO A 452 -26.46 -3.75 -2.77
C PRO A 452 -27.48 -2.64 -2.60
N THR A 453 -28.57 -2.86 -1.87
CA THR A 453 -29.69 -1.90 -1.74
C THR A 453 -29.68 -1.16 -0.40
N THR A 454 -28.75 -1.46 0.51
CA THR A 454 -28.68 -0.73 1.79
C THR A 454 -28.15 0.68 1.54
N GLY A 455 -28.94 1.68 1.94
CA GLY A 455 -28.59 3.10 1.77
C GLY A 455 -28.84 3.68 0.37
N LEU A 456 -29.55 2.97 -0.52
CA LEU A 456 -30.01 3.50 -1.81
C LEU A 456 -31.50 3.84 -1.78
N ASP A 457 -31.88 4.92 -2.47
CA ASP A 457 -33.28 5.21 -2.80
C ASP A 457 -33.83 4.12 -3.74
N ALA A 458 -35.13 3.84 -3.67
CA ALA A 458 -35.81 2.78 -4.44
C ALA A 458 -35.58 2.90 -5.96
N ARG A 459 -35.31 4.11 -6.45
CA ARG A 459 -34.98 4.41 -7.85
C ARG A 459 -33.58 3.93 -8.26
N ALA A 460 -32.60 4.07 -7.38
CA ALA A 460 -31.22 3.69 -7.67
C ALA A 460 -31.01 2.17 -7.63
N ALA A 461 -31.74 1.47 -6.75
CA ALA A 461 -31.83 0.01 -6.79
C ALA A 461 -32.46 -0.50 -8.11
N ALA A 462 -33.44 0.23 -8.67
CA ALA A 462 -34.08 -0.10 -9.94
C ALA A 462 -33.18 0.15 -11.16
N ILE A 463 -32.25 1.10 -11.13
CA ILE A 463 -31.32 1.38 -12.24
C ILE A 463 -30.28 0.26 -12.40
N VAL A 464 -29.73 -0.22 -11.28
CA VAL A 464 -28.83 -1.40 -11.27
C VAL A 464 -29.54 -2.63 -11.85
N HIS A 465 -30.86 -2.74 -11.65
CA HIS A 465 -31.65 -3.87 -12.11
C HIS A 465 -32.17 -3.70 -13.55
N SER A 466 -32.58 -2.51 -13.97
CA SER A 466 -33.37 -2.31 -15.21
C SER A 466 -32.55 -2.26 -16.49
N LYS A 467 -31.26 -1.88 -16.44
CA LYS A 467 -30.45 -1.73 -17.66
C LYS A 467 -29.58 -2.97 -17.97
N LYS A 468 -29.34 -3.85 -16.98
CA LYS A 468 -28.83 -5.22 -17.23
C LYS A 468 -29.78 -6.02 -18.13
N ASP A 469 -31.09 -5.82 -17.99
CA ASP A 469 -32.10 -6.41 -18.88
C ASP A 469 -32.04 -5.85 -20.32
N SER A 470 -31.48 -4.65 -20.53
CA SER A 470 -31.39 -4.03 -21.85
C SER A 470 -30.20 -4.52 -22.68
N GLU A 471 -29.05 -4.81 -22.05
CA GLU A 471 -27.94 -5.54 -22.70
C GLU A 471 -28.36 -6.96 -23.08
N HIS A 472 -29.18 -7.62 -22.26
CA HIS A 472 -29.75 -8.93 -22.58
C HIS A 472 -30.70 -8.92 -23.78
N ARG A 473 -31.51 -7.87 -23.95
CA ARG A 473 -32.42 -7.74 -25.11
C ARG A 473 -31.68 -7.48 -26.42
N ALA A 474 -30.54 -6.79 -26.40
CA ALA A 474 -29.72 -6.56 -27.59
C ALA A 474 -29.08 -7.87 -28.12
N HIS A 475 -28.73 -8.81 -27.23
CA HIS A 475 -28.09 -10.08 -27.62
C HIS A 475 -29.06 -11.25 -27.87
N GLY A 476 -30.30 -11.19 -27.37
CA GLY A 476 -31.31 -12.25 -27.56
C GLY A 476 -32.19 -12.14 -28.82
N GLY A 477 -32.09 -11.03 -29.57
CA GLY A 477 -33.04 -10.69 -30.65
C GLY A 477 -32.83 -11.38 -32.00
N LEU A 478 -31.76 -12.15 -32.20
CA LEU A 478 -31.37 -12.64 -33.54
C LEU A 478 -31.73 -14.10 -33.84
N HIS A 479 -32.43 -14.84 -32.95
CA HIS A 479 -32.69 -16.27 -33.18
C HIS A 479 -34.15 -16.72 -33.34
N ASN A 480 -35.13 -15.82 -33.43
CA ASN A 480 -36.53 -16.20 -33.67
C ASN A 480 -37.15 -15.46 -34.87
N SER A 481 -36.66 -15.73 -36.07
CA SER A 481 -37.43 -15.50 -37.30
C SER A 481 -36.85 -16.30 -38.47
N SER A 482 -37.12 -17.62 -38.51
CA SER A 482 -37.28 -18.36 -39.76
C SER A 482 -37.75 -19.79 -39.47
N ALA A 483 -39.06 -19.98 -39.31
CA ALA A 483 -39.73 -21.26 -39.46
C ALA A 483 -41.25 -21.04 -39.61
N LYS A 484 -41.63 -20.34 -40.68
CA LYS A 484 -42.97 -20.43 -41.28
C LYS A 484 -42.83 -20.19 -42.78
N HIS A 485 -42.64 -21.27 -43.53
CA HIS A 485 -43.50 -21.63 -44.67
C HIS A 485 -43.25 -23.07 -45.07
#